data_AF-A0A832U323-F1
#
_entry.id   AF-A0A832U323-F1
#
_cell.length_a   1.000
_cell.length_b   1.000
_cell.length_c   1.000
_cell.angle_alpha   90.00
_cell.angle_beta   90.00
_cell.angle_gamma   90.00
#
_symmetry.space_group_name_H-M   'P 1'
#
loop_
_entity.id
_entity.type
_entity.pdbx_description
1 polymer ?
#
loop_
_entity_poly.entity_id
_entity_poly.type
_entity_poly.pdbx_seq_one_letter_code
_entity_poly.pdbx_strand_id
1 'polypeptide(L)'
;MWNRLLKNDKGFTGLEAAIVLVAFVVVAAVFSYVMLGAGFYTTQKSQEVVHTGVAQASSSLSPSGDVIVRGTKDADIDNITFYITNTAGGSSVDLNKTIITYIDDDDFVTQDELSADWKYEPVISTGYAWNLVEKGEKYKISMDLTTGNVTSRPKVNERIRIDVKPPEGAVLIVQKSMPPAIANNTYYAVY
;
A
#
# COMPACT_ATOMS: atom_id res chain seq x y z
N MET A 1 16.41 1.04 95.07
CA MET A 1 16.97 1.46 93.77
C MET A 1 16.79 0.30 92.80
N TRP A 2 16.50 0.63 91.53
CA TRP A 2 16.56 -0.21 90.32
C TRP A 2 15.24 -0.62 89.66
N ASN A 3 15.00 0.15 88.59
CA ASN A 3 13.99 0.05 87.55
C ASN A 3 13.85 -1.36 86.98
N ARG A 4 12.63 -1.90 87.02
CA ARG A 4 12.17 -2.84 86.00
C ARG A 4 11.76 -2.04 84.77
N LEU A 5 12.67 -2.00 83.79
CA LEU A 5 12.36 -1.61 82.42
C LEU A 5 11.31 -2.59 81.88
N LEU A 6 10.06 -2.11 81.74
CA LEU A 6 9.02 -2.77 80.96
C LEU A 6 9.48 -2.81 79.50
N LYS A 7 10.12 -3.91 79.11
CA LYS A 7 10.46 -4.19 77.72
C LYS A 7 9.19 -4.64 77.01
N ASN A 8 8.56 -3.71 76.30
CA ASN A 8 7.38 -3.94 75.48
C ASN A 8 7.83 -4.52 74.13
N ASP A 9 8.22 -5.81 74.10
CA ASP A 9 8.41 -6.53 72.85
C ASP A 9 7.01 -6.83 72.28
N LYS A 10 6.50 -5.92 71.43
CA LYS A 10 5.32 -6.20 70.61
C LYS A 10 5.67 -7.37 69.68
N GLY A 11 5.04 -8.53 69.92
CA GLY A 11 5.18 -9.69 69.05
C GLY A 11 4.61 -9.39 67.67
N PHE A 12 5.39 -9.65 66.62
CA PHE A 12 4.94 -9.61 65.23
C PHE A 12 3.76 -10.58 65.09
N THR A 13 2.55 -10.06 64.85
CA THR A 13 1.36 -10.93 64.86
C THR A 13 1.20 -11.60 63.50
N GLY A 14 0.80 -12.87 63.48
CA GLY A 14 0.52 -13.58 62.22
C GLY A 14 -0.63 -12.95 61.41
N LEU A 15 -1.49 -12.18 62.06
CA LEU A 15 -2.61 -11.49 61.42
C LEU A 15 -2.13 -10.30 60.57
N GLU A 16 -1.13 -9.54 61.02
CA GLU A 16 -0.49 -8.48 60.21
C GLU A 16 0.20 -9.07 58.98
N ALA A 17 0.90 -10.20 59.16
CA ALA A 17 1.52 -10.93 58.06
C ALA A 17 0.50 -11.47 57.04
N ALA A 18 -0.66 -11.95 57.50
CA ALA A 18 -1.72 -12.46 56.63
C ALA A 18 -2.39 -11.37 55.78
N ILE A 19 -2.63 -10.18 56.35
CA ILE A 19 -3.18 -9.04 55.60
C ILE A 19 -2.21 -8.60 54.50
N VAL A 20 -0.92 -8.52 54.83
CA VAL A 20 0.14 -8.19 53.86
C VAL A 20 0.25 -9.25 52.76
N LEU A 21 0.12 -10.54 53.12
CA LEU A 21 0.10 -11.65 52.15
C LEU A 21 -1.04 -11.50 51.12
N VAL A 22 -2.26 -11.21 51.58
CA VAL A 22 -3.40 -11.00 50.67
C VAL A 22 -3.16 -9.81 49.76
N ALA A 23 -2.65 -8.70 50.30
CA ALA A 23 -2.32 -7.52 49.49
C ALA A 23 -1.30 -7.85 48.39
N PHE A 24 -0.24 -8.61 48.71
CA PHE A 24 0.73 -9.05 47.70
C PHE A 24 0.13 -9.97 46.64
N VAL A 25 -0.73 -10.92 47.02
CA VAL A 25 -1.39 -11.82 46.07
C VAL A 25 -2.32 -11.05 45.14
N VAL A 26 -3.09 -10.08 45.66
CA VAL A 26 -3.98 -9.24 44.84
C VAL A 26 -3.18 -8.38 43.86
N VAL A 27 -2.09 -7.74 44.32
CA VAL A 27 -1.22 -6.96 43.43
C VAL A 27 -0.62 -7.86 42.34
N ALA A 28 -0.15 -9.07 42.70
CA ALA A 28 0.37 -10.03 41.74
C ALA A 28 -0.70 -10.50 40.73
N ALA A 29 -1.94 -10.70 41.16
CA ALA A 29 -3.05 -11.10 40.29
C ALA A 29 -3.45 -9.97 39.31
N VAL A 30 -3.58 -8.74 39.80
CA VAL A 30 -3.88 -7.58 38.94
C VAL A 30 -2.75 -7.34 37.95
N PHE A 31 -1.49 -7.44 38.41
CA PHE A 31 -0.33 -7.32 37.54
C PHE A 31 -0.33 -8.41 36.46
N SER A 32 -0.59 -9.66 36.83
CA SER A 32 -0.66 -10.78 35.87
C SER A 32 -1.78 -10.61 34.84
N TYR A 33 -2.95 -10.14 35.27
CA TYR A 33 -4.08 -9.86 34.36
C TYR A 33 -3.72 -8.78 33.33
N VAL A 34 -3.12 -7.66 33.78
CA VAL A 34 -2.68 -6.59 32.88
C VAL A 34 -1.57 -7.08 31.94
N MET A 35 -0.62 -7.86 32.47
CA MET A 35 0.49 -8.39 31.66
C MET A 35 0.00 -9.35 30.58
N LEU A 36 -0.95 -10.22 30.90
CA LEU A 36 -1.59 -11.11 29.91
C LEU A 36 -2.42 -10.33 28.88
N GLY A 37 -3.18 -9.32 29.31
CA GLY A 37 -3.95 -8.46 28.41
C GLY A 37 -3.07 -7.71 27.41
N ALA A 38 -2.00 -7.08 27.90
CA ALA A 38 -1.01 -6.42 27.06
C ALA A 38 -0.24 -7.42 26.18
N GLY A 39 0.05 -8.61 26.70
CA GLY A 39 0.71 -9.70 25.96
C GLY A 39 -0.15 -10.21 24.79
N PHE A 40 -1.45 -10.38 24.98
CA PHE A 40 -2.37 -10.78 23.93
C PHE A 40 -2.52 -9.70 22.86
N TYR A 41 -2.66 -8.43 23.25
CA TYR A 41 -2.70 -7.32 22.30
C TYR A 41 -1.42 -7.25 21.45
N THR A 42 -0.25 -7.37 22.10
CA THR A 42 1.04 -7.37 21.41
C THR A 42 1.17 -8.55 20.45
N THR A 43 0.70 -9.74 20.85
CA THR A 43 0.74 -10.95 20.02
C THR A 43 -0.18 -10.81 18.81
N GLN A 44 -1.41 -10.34 19.01
CA GLN A 44 -2.38 -10.09 17.93
C GLN A 44 -1.85 -9.05 16.94
N LYS A 45 -1.32 -7.92 17.45
CA LYS A 45 -0.74 -6.88 16.59
C LYS A 45 0.48 -7.39 15.83
N SER A 46 1.32 -8.20 16.47
CA SER A 46 2.48 -8.81 15.82
C SER A 46 2.06 -9.74 14.68
N GLN A 47 1.03 -10.57 14.89
CA GLN A 47 0.48 -11.42 13.83
C GLN A 47 -0.07 -10.59 12.66
N GLU A 48 -0.84 -9.54 12.94
CA GLU A 48 -1.38 -8.63 11.92
C GLU A 48 -0.26 -7.97 11.09
N VAL A 49 0.80 -7.47 11.73
CA VAL A 49 1.95 -6.85 11.05
C VAL A 49 2.75 -7.87 10.24
N VAL A 50 2.89 -9.10 10.72
CA VAL A 50 3.54 -10.18 9.94
C VAL A 50 2.74 -10.51 8.68
N HIS A 51 1.42 -10.67 8.81
CA HIS A 51 0.56 -10.97 7.66
C HIS A 51 0.52 -9.82 6.65
N THR A 52 0.29 -8.59 7.12
CA THR A 52 0.27 -7.41 6.25
C THR A 52 1.65 -7.08 5.68
N GLY A 53 2.74 -7.36 6.40
CA GLY A 53 4.10 -7.21 5.90
C GLY A 53 4.43 -8.19 4.77
N VAL A 54 4.01 -9.45 4.89
CA VAL A 54 4.16 -10.43 3.79
C VAL A 54 3.24 -10.08 2.61
N ALA A 55 2.01 -9.66 2.87
CA ALA A 55 1.11 -9.18 1.82
C ALA A 55 1.73 -7.99 1.07
N GLN A 56 2.18 -6.94 1.78
CA GLN A 56 2.86 -5.78 1.22
C GLN A 56 4.10 -6.13 0.39
N ALA A 57 4.89 -7.12 0.83
CA ALA A 57 6.09 -7.53 0.10
C ALA A 57 5.79 -8.38 -1.15
N SER A 58 4.66 -9.09 -1.17
CA SER A 58 4.27 -9.98 -2.27
C SER A 58 3.36 -9.30 -3.29
N SER A 59 2.45 -8.44 -2.84
CA SER A 59 1.56 -7.64 -3.67
C SER A 59 2.40 -6.68 -4.51
N SER A 60 2.42 -6.84 -5.82
CA SER A 60 3.05 -5.88 -6.73
C SER A 60 2.45 -6.03 -8.11
N LEU A 61 2.50 -4.95 -8.88
CA LEU A 61 2.06 -4.94 -10.27
C LEU A 61 3.28 -5.03 -11.18
N SER A 62 3.18 -5.86 -12.21
CA SER A 62 4.19 -6.01 -13.26
C SER A 62 3.64 -5.44 -14.58
N PRO A 63 4.47 -4.74 -15.38
CA PRO A 63 4.08 -4.36 -16.72
C PRO A 63 4.04 -5.64 -17.58
N SER A 64 3.05 -5.74 -18.47
CA SER A 64 2.83 -6.94 -19.27
C SER A 64 2.54 -6.61 -20.73
N GLY A 65 3.57 -6.16 -21.45
CA GLY A 65 3.52 -5.87 -22.88
C GLY A 65 4.10 -4.50 -23.18
N ASP A 66 3.85 -4.04 -24.39
CA ASP A 66 4.33 -2.74 -24.86
C ASP A 66 3.44 -1.61 -24.33
N VAL A 67 4.04 -0.43 -24.19
CA VAL A 67 3.32 0.81 -23.94
C VAL A 67 2.97 1.39 -25.30
N ILE A 68 1.70 1.70 -25.52
CA ILE A 68 1.16 2.17 -26.79
C ILE A 68 0.71 3.61 -26.62
N VAL A 69 1.11 4.49 -27.51
CA VAL A 69 0.72 5.90 -27.51
C VAL A 69 -0.04 6.26 -28.78
N ARG A 70 -1.03 7.14 -28.67
CA ARG A 70 -1.80 7.64 -29.83
C ARG A 70 -1.39 9.07 -30.17
N GLY A 71 -0.93 9.26 -31.41
CA GLY A 71 -0.57 10.56 -31.96
C GLY A 71 -1.75 11.41 -32.42
N THR A 72 -1.59 12.73 -32.34
CA THR A 72 -2.52 13.72 -32.91
C THR A 72 -1.92 14.51 -34.07
N LYS A 73 -2.72 15.38 -34.67
CA LYS A 73 -2.35 16.19 -35.84
C LYS A 73 -1.22 17.18 -35.57
N ASP A 74 -1.07 17.62 -34.32
CA ASP A 74 -0.09 18.62 -33.90
C ASP A 74 1.27 18.01 -33.48
N ALA A 75 1.49 16.72 -33.78
CA ALA A 75 2.65 15.94 -33.38
C ALA A 75 2.79 15.76 -31.86
N ASP A 76 1.67 15.84 -31.14
CA ASP A 76 1.56 15.53 -29.71
C ASP A 76 0.95 14.13 -29.49
N ILE A 77 1.01 13.65 -28.24
CA ILE A 77 0.36 12.42 -27.81
C ILE A 77 -0.88 12.70 -26.96
N ASP A 78 -1.94 11.96 -27.25
CA ASP A 78 -3.24 12.15 -26.61
C ASP A 78 -3.56 11.11 -25.55
N ASN A 79 -3.19 9.87 -25.83
CA ASN A 79 -3.55 8.73 -25.01
C ASN A 79 -2.34 7.81 -24.86
N ILE A 80 -2.14 7.34 -23.64
CA ILE A 80 -1.14 6.33 -23.31
C ILE A 80 -1.89 5.11 -22.80
N THR A 81 -1.63 3.97 -23.44
CA THR A 81 -2.19 2.68 -23.07
C THR A 81 -1.07 1.73 -22.69
N PHE A 82 -1.17 1.08 -21.54
CA PHE A 82 -0.24 0.03 -21.14
C PHE A 82 -0.97 -1.08 -20.41
N TYR A 83 -0.31 -2.24 -20.31
CA TYR A 83 -0.91 -3.42 -19.70
C TYR A 83 -0.20 -3.74 -18.39
N ILE A 84 -1.00 -4.08 -17.38
CA ILE A 84 -0.52 -4.51 -16.07
C ILE A 84 -1.05 -5.91 -15.76
N THR A 85 -0.28 -6.65 -14.99
CA THR A 85 -0.66 -7.93 -14.42
C THR A 85 -0.16 -8.02 -12.99
N ASN A 86 -0.75 -8.89 -12.19
CA ASN A 86 -0.23 -9.18 -10.86
C ASN A 86 1.11 -9.91 -10.99
N THR A 87 2.09 -9.53 -10.16
CA THR A 87 3.37 -10.24 -10.09
C THR A 87 3.14 -11.71 -9.74
N ALA A 88 3.99 -12.59 -10.25
CA ALA A 88 3.88 -14.02 -10.02
C ALA A 88 3.91 -14.35 -8.51
N GLY A 89 2.77 -14.78 -7.96
CA GLY A 89 2.63 -15.11 -6.54
C GLY A 89 2.26 -13.94 -5.63
N GLY A 90 1.96 -12.76 -6.19
CA GLY A 90 1.45 -11.62 -5.44
C GLY A 90 -0.01 -11.78 -5.01
N SER A 91 -0.42 -11.05 -3.97
CA SER A 91 -1.84 -10.97 -3.57
C SER A 91 -2.63 -10.11 -4.57
N SER A 92 -3.96 -10.19 -4.53
CA SER A 92 -4.83 -9.38 -5.39
C SER A 92 -4.64 -7.89 -5.13
N VAL A 93 -4.53 -7.09 -6.20
CA VAL A 93 -4.35 -5.63 -6.10
C VAL A 93 -5.64 -4.90 -6.52
N ASP A 94 -6.10 -3.96 -5.70
CA ASP A 94 -7.29 -3.14 -5.99
C ASP A 94 -6.92 -1.89 -6.81
N LEU A 95 -7.43 -1.82 -8.03
CA LEU A 95 -7.19 -0.71 -8.96
C LEU A 95 -7.95 0.56 -8.59
N ASN A 96 -9.06 0.48 -7.85
CA ASN A 96 -9.78 1.68 -7.42
C ASN A 96 -9.01 2.47 -6.36
N LYS A 97 -8.12 1.81 -5.63
CA LYS A 97 -7.24 2.42 -4.62
C LYS A 97 -5.80 2.59 -5.11
N THR A 98 -5.58 2.37 -6.41
CA THR A 98 -4.27 2.52 -7.03
C THR A 98 -4.16 3.96 -7.51
N ILE A 99 -3.08 4.62 -7.07
CA ILE A 99 -2.76 5.98 -7.47
C ILE A 99 -1.83 5.89 -8.67
N ILE A 100 -2.10 6.69 -9.71
CA ILE A 100 -1.15 6.85 -10.80
C ILE A 100 -0.66 8.30 -10.80
N THR A 101 0.64 8.45 -11.03
CA THR A 101 1.27 9.74 -11.25
C THR A 101 1.91 9.75 -12.64
N TYR A 102 1.52 10.73 -13.44
CA TYR A 102 2.13 11.06 -14.73
C TYR A 102 3.12 12.19 -14.55
N ILE A 103 4.29 12.05 -15.17
CA ILE A 103 5.40 13.00 -15.11
C ILE A 103 5.99 13.14 -16.51
N ASP A 104 6.08 14.36 -17.00
CA ASP A 104 6.92 14.74 -18.14
C ASP A 104 7.81 15.93 -17.77
N ASP A 105 8.38 16.63 -18.76
CA ASP A 105 9.30 17.73 -18.50
C ASP A 105 8.60 18.96 -17.89
N ASP A 106 7.30 19.14 -18.12
CA ASP A 106 6.54 20.35 -17.78
C ASP A 106 5.41 20.09 -16.75
N ASP A 107 4.90 18.86 -16.66
CA ASP A 107 3.74 18.46 -15.86
C ASP A 107 4.05 17.35 -14.84
N PHE A 108 3.43 17.48 -13.68
CA PHE A 108 3.39 16.46 -12.63
C PHE A 108 1.95 16.31 -12.16
N VAL A 109 1.26 15.26 -12.62
CA VAL A 109 -0.16 15.07 -12.33
C VAL A 109 -0.40 13.74 -11.67
N THR A 110 -1.13 13.76 -10.55
CA THR A 110 -1.49 12.56 -9.80
C THR A 110 -3.01 12.40 -9.81
N GLN A 111 -3.49 11.18 -10.09
CA GLN A 111 -4.89 10.82 -9.95
C GLN A 111 -5.04 9.73 -8.88
N ASP A 112 -5.89 10.01 -7.89
CA ASP A 112 -6.10 9.15 -6.71
C ASP A 112 -7.07 7.97 -7.00
N GLU A 113 -7.82 8.02 -8.11
CA GLU A 113 -8.78 6.97 -8.48
C GLU A 113 -8.87 6.76 -10.01
N LEU A 114 -8.74 5.50 -10.45
CA LEU A 114 -8.76 5.10 -11.87
C LEU A 114 -10.16 5.09 -12.53
N SER A 115 -11.06 5.99 -12.15
CA SER A 115 -12.46 5.99 -12.62
C SER A 115 -12.86 7.20 -13.46
N ALA A 116 -12.05 8.26 -13.47
CA ALA A 116 -12.34 9.50 -14.20
C ALA A 116 -11.70 9.50 -15.60
N ASP A 117 -10.49 10.04 -15.70
CA ASP A 117 -9.78 10.26 -16.97
C ASP A 117 -8.87 9.11 -17.35
N TRP A 118 -8.35 8.43 -16.33
CA TRP A 118 -7.47 7.28 -16.49
C TRP A 118 -8.23 6.04 -16.09
N LYS A 119 -8.48 5.17 -17.06
CA LYS A 119 -9.42 4.04 -16.94
C LYS A 119 -8.66 2.73 -16.98
N TYR A 120 -9.17 1.73 -16.27
CA TYR A 120 -8.77 0.34 -16.45
C TYR A 120 -9.88 -0.47 -17.12
N GLU A 121 -9.46 -1.43 -17.94
CA GLU A 121 -10.35 -2.39 -18.58
C GLU A 121 -9.76 -3.80 -18.42
N PRO A 122 -10.55 -4.82 -18.01
CA PRO A 122 -10.06 -6.19 -17.98
C PRO A 122 -9.84 -6.70 -19.42
N VAL A 123 -8.65 -7.26 -19.67
CA VAL A 123 -8.29 -7.91 -20.93
C VAL A 123 -8.38 -9.42 -20.79
N ILE A 124 -7.87 -9.92 -19.66
CA ILE A 124 -7.99 -11.31 -19.24
C ILE A 124 -8.49 -11.25 -17.80
N SER A 125 -9.69 -11.76 -17.56
CA SER A 125 -10.25 -11.89 -16.22
C SER A 125 -10.77 -13.30 -16.02
N THR A 126 -10.49 -13.84 -14.83
CA THR A 126 -10.92 -15.16 -14.37
C THR A 126 -11.91 -15.06 -13.21
N GLY A 127 -12.02 -13.88 -12.59
CA GLY A 127 -12.91 -13.58 -11.47
C GLY A 127 -14.17 -12.81 -11.86
N TYR A 128 -14.98 -12.47 -10.85
CA TYR A 128 -16.17 -11.60 -10.98
C TYR A 128 -15.92 -10.16 -10.55
N ALA A 129 -14.79 -9.89 -9.89
CA ALA A 129 -14.42 -8.56 -9.43
C ALA A 129 -13.72 -7.80 -10.55
N TRP A 130 -14.32 -6.69 -10.99
CA TRP A 130 -13.86 -5.91 -12.14
C TRP A 130 -12.68 -4.99 -11.82
N ASN A 131 -12.40 -4.74 -10.53
CA ASN A 131 -11.40 -3.78 -10.05
C ASN A 131 -10.20 -4.46 -9.38
N LEU A 132 -10.20 -5.78 -9.26
CA LEU A 132 -9.13 -6.53 -8.60
C LEU A 132 -8.26 -7.19 -9.68
N VAL A 133 -6.94 -7.00 -9.59
CA VAL A 133 -5.98 -7.73 -10.42
C VAL A 133 -5.55 -8.99 -9.68
N GLU A 134 -6.15 -10.12 -10.05
CA GLU A 134 -5.83 -11.41 -9.47
C GLU A 134 -4.73 -12.15 -10.25
N LYS A 135 -4.27 -13.28 -9.70
CA LYS A 135 -3.22 -14.09 -10.34
C LYS A 135 -3.70 -14.62 -11.70
N GLY A 136 -2.97 -14.29 -12.75
CA GLY A 136 -3.28 -14.71 -14.11
C GLY A 136 -4.22 -13.76 -14.86
N GLU A 137 -4.63 -12.66 -14.23
CA GLU A 137 -5.41 -11.62 -14.87
C GLU A 137 -4.52 -10.53 -15.50
N LYS A 138 -5.08 -9.85 -16.49
CA LYS A 138 -4.43 -8.76 -17.20
C LYS A 138 -5.41 -7.62 -17.39
N TYR A 139 -4.96 -6.42 -17.03
CA TYR A 139 -5.72 -5.20 -17.19
C TYR A 139 -5.00 -4.25 -18.13
N LYS A 140 -5.79 -3.54 -18.93
CA LYS A 140 -5.35 -2.45 -19.79
C LYS A 140 -5.63 -1.15 -19.07
N ILE A 141 -4.60 -0.35 -18.84
CA ILE A 141 -4.71 1.01 -18.34
C ILE A 141 -4.67 1.95 -19.54
N SER A 142 -5.65 2.84 -19.63
CA SER A 142 -5.77 3.86 -20.68
C SER A 142 -5.83 5.23 -20.02
N MET A 143 -4.79 6.03 -20.23
CA MET A 143 -4.67 7.39 -19.71
C MET A 143 -4.99 8.39 -20.81
N ASP A 144 -6.06 9.16 -20.66
CA ASP A 144 -6.35 10.30 -21.51
C ASP A 144 -5.67 11.57 -20.96
N LEU A 145 -4.75 12.14 -21.74
CA LEU A 145 -4.03 13.35 -21.36
C LEU A 145 -4.84 14.63 -21.68
N THR A 146 -5.94 14.55 -22.44
CA THR A 146 -6.82 15.72 -22.70
C THR A 146 -7.63 16.12 -21.47
N THR A 147 -8.13 15.14 -20.73
CA THR A 147 -9.05 15.37 -19.62
C THR A 147 -8.37 15.24 -18.26
N GLY A 148 -7.18 14.62 -18.21
CA GLY A 148 -6.45 14.33 -16.99
C GLY A 148 -5.72 15.50 -16.33
N ASN A 149 -6.14 16.75 -16.50
CA ASN A 149 -5.50 17.97 -15.96
C ASN A 149 -4.01 18.16 -16.33
N VAL A 150 -3.56 17.55 -17.43
CA VAL A 150 -2.21 17.76 -17.96
C VAL A 150 -2.22 19.05 -18.78
N THR A 151 -1.29 19.97 -18.52
CA THR A 151 -1.31 21.31 -19.15
C THR A 151 -0.59 21.36 -20.48
N SER A 152 0.36 20.46 -20.68
CA SER A 152 1.13 20.23 -21.89
C SER A 152 1.00 18.78 -22.34
N ARG A 153 1.36 18.49 -23.59
CA ARG A 153 1.27 17.12 -24.14
C ARG A 153 2.66 16.73 -24.61
N PRO A 154 3.09 15.49 -24.37
CA PRO A 154 4.44 15.11 -24.68
C PRO A 154 4.63 15.05 -26.21
N LYS A 155 5.75 15.63 -26.65
CA LYS A 155 6.10 15.82 -28.06
C LYS A 155 7.06 14.75 -28.55
N VAL A 156 7.43 14.82 -29.83
CA VAL A 156 8.43 13.93 -30.43
C VAL A 156 9.73 13.90 -29.63
N ASN A 157 10.28 12.70 -29.40
CA ASN A 157 11.50 12.46 -28.60
C ASN A 157 11.46 12.90 -27.13
N GLU A 158 10.29 13.26 -26.58
CA GLU A 158 10.17 13.60 -25.17
C GLU A 158 10.16 12.33 -24.30
N ARG A 159 10.57 12.46 -23.03
CA ARG A 159 10.58 11.34 -22.08
C ARG A 159 9.44 11.53 -21.09
N ILE A 160 8.68 10.46 -20.88
CA ILE A 160 7.64 10.41 -19.86
C ILE A 160 7.98 9.37 -18.80
N ARG A 161 7.44 9.57 -17.60
CA ARG A 161 7.42 8.60 -16.52
C ARG A 161 6.00 8.48 -15.99
N ILE A 162 5.56 7.25 -15.78
CA ILE A 162 4.30 6.92 -15.13
C ILE A 162 4.62 6.05 -13.92
N ASP A 163 4.25 6.53 -12.74
CA ASP A 163 4.42 5.82 -11.48
C ASP A 163 3.04 5.27 -11.08
N VAL A 164 2.89 3.96 -11.05
CA VAL A 164 1.67 3.25 -10.63
C VAL A 164 1.88 2.72 -9.23
N LYS A 165 1.22 3.33 -8.25
CA LYS A 165 1.33 3.01 -6.84
C LYS A 165 0.09 2.24 -6.37
N PRO A 166 0.19 0.90 -6.20
CA PRO A 166 -0.90 0.13 -5.64
C PRO A 166 -1.12 0.48 -4.15
N PRO A 167 -2.30 0.17 -3.58
CA PRO A 167 -2.59 0.37 -2.16
C PRO A 167 -1.68 -0.46 -1.25
N GLU A 168 -1.35 -1.66 -1.71
CA GLU A 168 -0.35 -2.53 -1.11
C GLU A 168 0.64 -2.96 -2.20
N GLY A 169 1.93 -2.78 -1.94
CA GLY A 169 2.98 -3.27 -2.81
C GLY A 169 4.06 -2.30 -3.21
N ALA A 170 4.90 -2.79 -4.12
CA ALA A 170 5.91 -1.98 -4.79
C ALA A 170 5.28 -1.08 -5.86
N VAL A 171 5.81 0.14 -5.99
CA VAL A 171 5.45 1.07 -7.06
C VAL A 171 6.02 0.55 -8.38
N LEU A 172 5.15 0.47 -9.39
CA LEU A 172 5.55 0.16 -10.75
C LEU A 172 5.90 1.46 -11.48
N ILE A 173 7.14 1.55 -11.95
CA ILE A 173 7.64 2.71 -12.70
C ILE A 173 7.72 2.34 -14.18
N VAL A 174 7.00 3.07 -15.03
CA VAL A 174 7.02 2.94 -16.49
C VAL A 174 7.64 4.20 -17.07
N GLN A 175 8.87 4.10 -17.56
CA GLN A 175 9.56 5.22 -18.20
C GLN A 175 9.77 4.91 -19.68
N LYS A 176 9.34 5.81 -20.56
CA LYS A 176 9.37 5.63 -22.02
C LYS A 176 9.70 6.94 -22.73
N SER A 177 10.19 6.84 -23.95
CA SER A 177 10.43 8.00 -24.83
C SER A 177 9.50 7.97 -26.02
N MET A 178 8.95 9.13 -26.36
CA MET A 178 8.06 9.31 -27.51
C MET A 178 8.79 9.11 -28.83
N PRO A 179 8.09 8.62 -29.87
CA PRO A 179 8.70 8.37 -31.16
C PRO A 179 9.20 9.66 -31.82
N PRO A 180 10.18 9.56 -32.74
CA PRO A 180 10.73 10.72 -33.46
C PRO A 180 9.77 11.33 -34.49
N ALA A 181 8.68 10.64 -34.82
CA ALA A 181 7.65 11.11 -35.73
C ALA A 181 6.28 10.68 -35.22
N ILE A 182 5.34 11.64 -35.17
CA ILE A 182 3.97 11.43 -34.72
C ILE A 182 3.03 11.84 -35.84
N ALA A 183 2.17 10.91 -36.26
CA ALA A 183 1.13 11.13 -37.25
C ALA A 183 -0.25 11.06 -36.58
N ASN A 184 -1.20 11.81 -37.16
CA ASN A 184 -2.56 11.89 -36.64
C ASN A 184 -3.24 10.51 -36.58
N ASN A 185 -3.85 10.20 -35.44
CA ASN A 185 -4.60 8.98 -35.17
C ASN A 185 -3.80 7.69 -35.43
N THR A 186 -2.48 7.76 -35.29
CA THR A 186 -1.58 6.61 -35.44
C THR A 186 -1.12 6.13 -34.07
N TYR A 187 -1.06 4.81 -33.91
CA TYR A 187 -0.61 4.17 -32.67
C TYR A 187 0.86 3.77 -32.80
N TYR A 188 1.64 4.11 -31.79
CA TYR A 188 3.07 3.78 -31.72
C TYR A 188 3.34 2.95 -30.48
N ALA A 189 4.07 1.85 -30.62
CA ALA A 189 4.64 1.15 -29.48
C ALA A 189 5.91 1.89 -29.06
N VAL A 190 5.98 2.31 -27.80
CA VAL A 190 7.15 2.96 -27.20
C VAL A 190 7.88 1.98 -26.29
N TYR A 191 9.21 1.97 -26.40
CA TYR A 191 10.10 1.03 -25.74
C TYR A 191 11.01 1.72 -24.74
#